data_AF-A0A3D3AQP2-F1
#
_entry.id   AF-A0A3D3AQP2-F1
#
_cell.length_a   1.000
_cell.length_b   1.000
_cell.length_c   1.000
_cell.angle_alpha   90.00
_cell.angle_beta   90.00
_cell.angle_gamma   90.00
#
_symmetry.space_group_name_H-M   'P 1'
#
loop_
_entity.id
_entity.type
_entity.pdbx_description
1 polymer ?
#
loop_
_entity_poly.entity_id
_entity_poly.type
_entity_poly.pdbx_seq_one_letter_code
_entity_poly.pdbx_strand_id
1 'polypeptide(L)'
;MKKKILLITIFFMIKTSGIFSQDTVKILEEANVFDEGEIKAVLVTAEKNYQSQKSFSGALKITVLKHNLLFALNEKNLEVYENMRDEKNIQIAANPEMEKQAEETAKLIKNFYLEYKNPLFLAYLGSVEIIQAGIMSEVSLKSIWVKKGLRHLDEGVEKAGGNEKLFLKILRGIGSSYLPPFFNRFPSALRDLEEVYQKAYPARLEVFQNDRGAVLLFHLGKLYEQNGQSEKAKEFYRECAKKFPETKYAKKALKKIL
;
A
#
# COMPACT_ATOMS: atom_id res chain seq x y z
N MET A 1 -7.88 24.07 29.34
CA MET A 1 -6.42 23.88 29.09
C MET A 1 -6.09 22.54 28.43
N LYS A 2 -6.55 21.40 28.98
CA LYS A 2 -6.26 20.04 28.45
C LYS A 2 -6.69 19.83 26.97
N LYS A 3 -7.80 20.43 26.52
CA LYS A 3 -8.27 20.36 25.11
C LYS A 3 -7.34 21.05 24.08
N LYS A 4 -6.67 22.15 24.46
CA LYS A 4 -5.72 22.86 23.55
C LYS A 4 -4.39 22.13 23.41
N ILE A 5 -3.93 21.48 24.48
CA ILE A 5 -2.71 20.66 24.46
C ILE A 5 -2.94 19.42 23.59
N LEU A 6 -4.11 18.77 23.69
CA LEU A 6 -4.49 17.66 22.82
C LEU A 6 -4.56 18.06 21.33
N LEU A 7 -5.08 19.27 21.04
CA LEU A 7 -5.15 19.82 19.67
C LEU A 7 -3.76 20.07 19.08
N ILE A 8 -2.83 20.60 19.87
CA ILE A 8 -1.45 20.85 19.44
C ILE A 8 -0.72 19.53 19.21
N THR A 9 -0.93 18.51 20.05
CA THR A 9 -0.32 17.18 19.88
C THR A 9 -0.90 16.45 18.68
N ILE A 10 -2.20 16.53 18.42
CA ILE A 10 -2.85 15.97 17.22
C ILE A 10 -2.38 16.71 15.98
N PHE A 11 -2.31 18.04 16.00
CA PHE A 11 -1.76 18.83 14.90
C PHE A 11 -0.27 18.53 14.65
N PHE A 12 0.53 18.32 15.71
CA PHE A 12 1.93 17.94 15.59
C PHE A 12 2.07 16.52 15.05
N MET A 13 1.31 15.55 15.55
CA MET A 13 1.27 14.18 15.01
C MET A 13 0.81 14.18 13.54
N ILE A 14 -0.22 14.93 13.17
CA ILE A 14 -0.65 15.12 11.77
C ILE A 14 0.47 15.75 10.93
N LYS A 15 1.24 16.68 11.51
CA LYS A 15 2.34 17.39 10.84
C LYS A 15 3.63 16.55 10.74
N THR A 16 3.86 15.59 11.67
CA THR A 16 5.11 14.81 11.78
C THR A 16 4.99 13.32 11.42
N SER A 17 3.84 12.66 11.56
CA SER A 17 3.68 11.21 11.32
C SER A 17 2.92 10.86 10.03
N GLY A 18 2.13 11.76 9.45
CA GLY A 18 1.48 11.51 8.16
C GLY A 18 0.53 10.30 8.12
N ILE A 19 -0.01 9.88 9.26
CA ILE A 19 -0.96 8.77 9.36
C ILE A 19 -2.37 9.33 9.52
N PHE A 20 -3.19 9.14 8.50
CA PHE A 20 -4.64 9.07 8.62
C PHE A 20 -5.00 7.61 8.33
N SER A 21 -5.58 6.90 9.29
CA SER A 21 -6.12 5.54 9.12
C SER A 21 -7.63 5.56 9.42
N GLN A 22 -8.37 4.55 8.94
CA GLN A 22 -9.79 4.41 9.31
C GLN A 22 -9.97 4.18 10.82
N ASP A 23 -8.97 3.61 11.50
CA ASP A 23 -8.98 3.51 12.97
C ASP A 23 -8.80 4.88 13.64
N THR A 24 -8.08 5.83 13.02
CA THR A 24 -7.96 7.21 13.54
C THR A 24 -9.27 7.98 13.43
N VAL A 25 -10.02 7.81 12.33
CA VAL A 25 -11.35 8.39 12.16
C VAL A 25 -12.33 7.77 13.16
N LYS A 26 -12.33 6.44 13.26
CA LYS A 26 -13.19 5.71 14.19
C LYS A 26 -12.89 6.03 15.66
N ILE A 27 -11.62 6.18 16.06
CA ILE A 27 -11.22 6.63 17.40
C ILE A 27 -11.67 8.08 17.67
N LEU A 28 -11.66 8.96 16.66
CA LEU A 28 -12.10 10.36 16.81
C LEU A 28 -13.65 10.48 16.87
N GLU A 29 -14.36 9.62 16.15
CA GLU A 29 -15.83 9.48 16.20
C GLU A 29 -16.29 8.80 17.51
N GLU A 30 -15.66 7.71 17.93
CA GLU A 30 -15.95 6.99 19.20
C GLU A 30 -15.58 7.83 20.44
N ALA A 31 -14.60 8.73 20.33
CA ALA A 31 -14.27 9.71 21.38
C ALA A 31 -15.17 10.97 21.36
N ASN A 32 -16.14 11.05 20.43
CA ASN A 32 -17.13 12.12 20.27
C ASN A 32 -16.51 13.53 20.09
N VAL A 33 -15.40 13.60 19.33
CA VAL A 33 -14.57 14.82 19.22
C VAL A 33 -14.89 15.63 17.97
N PHE A 34 -15.29 14.99 16.86
CA PHE A 34 -15.64 15.67 15.60
C PHE A 34 -16.74 14.93 14.82
N ASP A 35 -17.54 15.66 14.04
CA ASP A 35 -18.53 15.09 13.11
C ASP A 35 -18.04 14.99 11.64
N GLU A 36 -18.81 14.30 10.79
CA GLU A 36 -18.49 14.08 9.37
C GLU A 36 -18.30 15.39 8.58
N GLY A 37 -19.03 16.45 8.97
CA GLY A 37 -18.91 17.79 8.40
C GLY A 37 -17.58 18.45 8.77
N GLU A 38 -17.12 18.28 10.00
CA GLU A 38 -15.84 18.79 10.48
C GLU A 38 -14.65 18.07 9.82
N ILE A 39 -14.76 16.76 9.59
CA ILE A 39 -13.76 15.99 8.83
C ILE A 39 -13.69 16.49 7.38
N LYS A 40 -14.84 16.69 6.72
CA LYS A 40 -14.93 17.28 5.38
C LYS A 40 -14.32 18.69 5.33
N ALA A 41 -14.56 19.50 6.36
CA ALA A 41 -13.99 20.85 6.46
C ALA A 41 -12.46 20.84 6.63
N VAL A 42 -11.90 19.88 7.38
CA VAL A 42 -10.44 19.70 7.49
C VAL A 42 -9.82 19.30 6.16
N LEU A 43 -10.48 18.41 5.40
CA LEU A 43 -10.04 18.01 4.06
C LEU A 43 -10.09 19.18 3.07
N VAL A 44 -11.19 19.92 3.03
CA VAL A 44 -11.34 21.13 2.19
C VAL A 44 -10.30 22.19 2.56
N THR A 45 -10.02 22.35 3.86
CA THR A 45 -9.01 23.31 4.34
C THR A 45 -7.60 22.86 3.99
N ALA A 46 -7.30 21.57 4.07
CA ALA A 46 -6.02 21.02 3.63
C ALA A 46 -5.82 21.20 2.10
N GLU A 47 -6.89 21.04 1.33
CA GLU A 47 -6.89 21.23 -0.13
C GLU A 47 -6.75 22.72 -0.53
N LYS A 48 -7.37 23.63 0.24
CA LYS A 48 -7.24 25.09 0.07
C LYS A 48 -5.84 25.59 0.47
N ASN A 49 -5.27 25.06 1.54
CA ASN A 49 -3.88 25.35 1.97
C ASN A 49 -2.84 24.69 1.05
N TYR A 50 -3.23 23.68 0.28
CA TYR A 50 -2.41 23.08 -0.77
C TYR A 50 -2.29 23.98 -2.00
N GLN A 51 -3.41 24.58 -2.45
CA GLN A 51 -3.38 25.54 -3.57
C GLN A 51 -2.41 26.70 -3.33
N SER A 52 -2.12 27.03 -2.08
CA SER A 52 -1.17 28.08 -1.69
C SER A 52 0.28 27.60 -1.46
N GLN A 53 0.57 26.29 -1.43
CA GLN A 53 1.91 25.75 -1.18
C GLN A 53 2.38 24.77 -2.26
N LYS A 54 2.98 25.32 -3.33
CA LYS A 54 3.70 24.58 -4.39
C LYS A 54 5.03 23.97 -3.89
N SER A 55 5.00 23.08 -2.91
CA SER A 55 6.22 22.40 -2.44
C SER A 55 6.12 20.90 -2.63
N PHE A 56 7.25 20.28 -2.99
CA PHE A 56 7.42 18.83 -3.09
C PHE A 56 6.95 18.08 -1.83
N SER A 57 7.16 18.68 -0.64
CA SER A 57 6.69 18.14 0.63
C SER A 57 5.16 18.04 0.71
N GLY A 58 4.43 19.01 0.14
CA GLY A 58 2.96 19.01 0.08
C GLY A 58 2.42 17.94 -0.87
N ALA A 59 2.99 17.82 -2.07
CA ALA A 59 2.62 16.80 -3.04
C ALA A 59 2.89 15.37 -2.54
N LEU A 60 4.04 15.16 -1.86
CA LEU A 60 4.38 13.89 -1.24
C LEU A 60 3.38 13.53 -0.14
N LYS A 61 3.03 14.47 0.75
CA LYS A 61 2.06 14.24 1.82
C LYS A 61 0.67 13.88 1.27
N ILE A 62 0.20 14.56 0.22
CA ILE A 62 -1.09 14.25 -0.41
C ILE A 62 -1.06 12.89 -1.11
N THR A 63 0.05 12.56 -1.77
CA THR A 63 0.19 11.25 -2.40
C THR A 63 0.25 10.14 -1.36
N VAL A 64 0.96 10.34 -0.26
CA VAL A 64 0.97 9.41 0.88
C VAL A 64 -0.43 9.32 1.49
N LEU A 65 -1.15 10.42 1.63
CA LEU A 65 -2.52 10.42 2.17
C LEU A 65 -3.48 9.67 1.24
N LYS A 66 -3.42 9.92 -0.08
CA LYS A 66 -4.23 9.22 -1.08
C LYS A 66 -3.79 7.78 -1.28
N HIS A 67 -2.50 7.46 -1.14
CA HIS A 67 -1.98 6.11 -1.13
C HIS A 67 -2.43 5.36 0.12
N ASN A 68 -2.43 5.99 1.30
CA ASN A 68 -2.97 5.40 2.52
C ASN A 68 -4.48 5.23 2.42
N LEU A 69 -5.18 6.16 1.76
CA LEU A 69 -6.61 6.01 1.44
C LEU A 69 -6.84 4.83 0.49
N LEU A 70 -6.03 4.71 -0.57
CA LEU A 70 -6.05 3.60 -1.51
C LEU A 70 -5.58 2.30 -0.88
N PHE A 71 -4.65 2.32 0.06
CA PHE A 71 -4.17 1.16 0.79
C PHE A 71 -5.24 0.69 1.76
N ALA A 72 -5.93 1.60 2.45
CA ALA A 72 -7.12 1.31 3.25
C ALA A 72 -8.26 0.75 2.40
N LEU A 73 -8.49 1.29 1.19
CA LEU A 73 -9.38 0.70 0.19
C LEU A 73 -8.83 -0.67 -0.29
N ASN A 74 -7.51 -0.81 -0.44
CA ASN A 74 -6.82 -2.02 -0.82
C ASN A 74 -6.75 -3.04 0.31
N GLU A 75 -7.07 -2.72 1.57
CA GLU A 75 -7.18 -3.73 2.63
C GLU A 75 -8.49 -4.50 2.51
N LYS A 76 -9.58 -3.78 2.23
CA LYS A 76 -10.84 -4.38 1.74
C LYS A 76 -10.62 -5.09 0.39
N ASN A 77 -9.73 -4.57 -0.46
CA ASN A 77 -9.46 -5.20 -1.76
C ASN A 77 -8.34 -6.27 -1.76
N LEU A 78 -7.55 -6.41 -0.71
CA LEU A 78 -6.57 -7.50 -0.55
C LEU A 78 -7.33 -8.80 -0.35
N GLU A 79 -8.47 -8.71 0.33
CA GLU A 79 -9.48 -9.76 0.41
C GLU A 79 -10.07 -10.05 -0.99
N VAL A 80 -10.37 -9.02 -1.79
CA VAL A 80 -10.74 -9.13 -3.23
C VAL A 80 -9.65 -9.82 -4.07
N TYR A 81 -8.36 -9.53 -3.87
CA TYR A 81 -7.24 -10.20 -4.57
C TYR A 81 -6.98 -11.63 -4.09
N GLU A 82 -7.11 -11.87 -2.78
CA GLU A 82 -7.09 -13.22 -2.20
C GLU A 82 -8.28 -14.03 -2.75
N ASN A 83 -9.44 -13.39 -2.96
CA ASN A 83 -10.62 -13.98 -3.59
C ASN A 83 -10.41 -14.18 -5.11
N MET A 84 -9.73 -13.28 -5.84
CA MET A 84 -9.41 -13.47 -7.27
C MET A 84 -8.50 -14.69 -7.53
N ARG A 85 -7.72 -15.12 -6.52
CA ARG A 85 -6.85 -16.31 -6.62
C ARG A 85 -7.65 -17.61 -6.63
N ASP A 86 -8.82 -17.63 -6.01
CA ASP A 86 -9.80 -18.68 -6.24
C ASP A 86 -10.49 -18.39 -7.57
N GLU A 87 -10.18 -19.17 -8.61
CA GLU A 87 -10.74 -19.02 -9.97
C GLU A 87 -12.28 -18.92 -10.00
N LYS A 88 -12.95 -19.39 -8.93
CA LYS A 88 -14.40 -19.32 -8.73
C LYS A 88 -14.95 -17.94 -8.36
N ASN A 89 -14.11 -16.97 -7.96
CA ASN A 89 -14.53 -15.66 -7.45
C ASN A 89 -14.05 -14.48 -8.33
N ILE A 90 -13.63 -14.73 -9.57
CA ILE A 90 -13.18 -13.68 -10.52
C ILE A 90 -14.27 -12.64 -10.83
N GLN A 91 -15.54 -12.93 -10.53
CA GLN A 91 -16.63 -11.95 -10.57
C GLN A 91 -16.69 -11.11 -9.29
N ILE A 92 -15.63 -10.35 -9.02
CA ILE A 92 -15.81 -9.17 -8.18
C ILE A 92 -16.48 -8.19 -9.10
N ALA A 93 -17.79 -8.01 -8.89
CA ALA A 93 -18.66 -7.23 -9.74
C ALA A 93 -17.96 -5.92 -10.06
N ALA A 94 -17.64 -5.73 -11.35
CA ALA A 94 -17.04 -4.51 -11.82
C ALA A 94 -17.83 -3.34 -11.24
N ASN A 95 -17.14 -2.45 -10.56
CA ASN A 95 -17.75 -1.29 -9.92
C ASN A 95 -17.29 -0.06 -10.71
N PRO A 96 -18.14 0.51 -11.58
CA PRO A 96 -17.79 1.66 -12.40
C PRO A 96 -17.30 2.86 -11.59
N GLU A 97 -17.80 3.02 -10.36
CA GLU A 97 -17.34 4.08 -9.46
C GLU A 97 -15.89 3.86 -9.03
N MET A 98 -15.53 2.62 -8.68
CA MET A 98 -14.15 2.28 -8.31
C MET A 98 -13.19 2.38 -9.49
N GLU A 99 -13.63 1.94 -10.68
CA GLU A 99 -12.83 2.09 -11.91
C GLU A 99 -12.51 3.57 -12.17
N LYS A 100 -13.53 4.44 -12.07
CA LYS A 100 -13.38 5.88 -12.21
C LYS A 100 -12.43 6.47 -11.16
N GLN A 101 -12.58 6.09 -9.89
CA GLN A 101 -11.70 6.56 -8.80
C GLN A 101 -10.23 6.11 -9.01
N ALA A 102 -10.01 4.88 -9.45
CA ALA A 102 -8.67 4.38 -9.76
C ALA A 102 -8.04 5.16 -10.93
N GLU A 103 -8.82 5.43 -11.98
CA GLU A 103 -8.36 6.22 -13.13
C GLU A 103 -8.01 7.67 -12.76
N GLU A 104 -8.87 8.35 -11.99
CA GLU A 104 -8.62 9.71 -11.50
C GLU A 104 -7.36 9.75 -10.62
N THR A 105 -7.16 8.73 -9.79
CA THR A 105 -5.96 8.63 -8.96
C THR A 105 -4.71 8.39 -9.80
N ALA A 106 -4.76 7.48 -10.78
CA ALA A 106 -3.66 7.24 -11.70
C ALA A 106 -3.27 8.52 -12.46
N LYS A 107 -4.26 9.29 -12.95
CA LYS A 107 -4.03 10.59 -13.60
C LYS A 107 -3.31 11.57 -12.67
N LEU A 108 -3.76 11.68 -11.42
CA LEU A 108 -3.15 12.57 -10.44
C LEU A 108 -1.70 12.16 -10.11
N ILE A 109 -1.45 10.89 -9.82
CA ILE A 109 -0.09 10.39 -9.51
C ILE A 109 0.82 10.59 -10.72
N LYS A 110 0.32 10.36 -11.94
CA LYS A 110 1.07 10.64 -13.17
C LYS A 110 1.45 12.11 -13.28
N ASN A 111 0.55 13.04 -12.97
CA ASN A 111 0.86 14.47 -12.97
C ASN A 111 1.95 14.80 -11.94
N PHE A 112 1.88 14.23 -10.74
CA PHE A 112 2.95 14.38 -9.74
C PHE A 112 4.29 13.82 -10.21
N TYR A 113 4.29 12.65 -10.85
CA TYR A 113 5.51 12.13 -11.45
C TYR A 113 6.05 13.06 -12.54
N LEU A 114 5.19 13.62 -13.40
CA LEU A 114 5.62 14.53 -14.46
C LEU A 114 6.23 15.83 -13.91
N GLU A 115 5.69 16.35 -12.81
CA GLU A 115 6.15 17.56 -12.14
C GLU A 115 7.46 17.33 -11.36
N TYR A 116 7.52 16.27 -10.55
CA TYR A 116 8.60 16.09 -9.58
C TYR A 116 9.66 15.07 -9.99
N LYS A 117 9.39 14.24 -11.00
CA LYS A 117 10.27 13.16 -11.48
C LYS A 117 10.73 12.21 -10.38
N ASN A 118 9.95 12.07 -9.31
CA ASN A 118 10.30 11.23 -8.17
C ASN A 118 9.91 9.74 -8.44
N PRO A 119 10.84 8.78 -8.22
CA PRO A 119 10.60 7.35 -8.47
C PRO A 119 9.46 6.72 -7.64
N LEU A 120 9.18 7.25 -6.45
CA LEU A 120 8.06 6.82 -5.62
C LEU A 120 6.72 7.03 -6.31
N PHE A 121 6.55 8.12 -7.06
CA PHE A 121 5.32 8.36 -7.82
C PHE A 121 5.14 7.36 -8.95
N LEU A 122 6.22 6.90 -9.60
CA LEU A 122 6.14 5.82 -10.57
C LEU A 122 5.70 4.52 -9.91
N ALA A 123 6.29 4.14 -8.78
CA ALA A 123 5.91 2.92 -8.10
C ALA A 123 4.44 2.95 -7.66
N TYR A 124 3.96 4.08 -7.12
CA TYR A 124 2.56 4.23 -6.77
C TYR A 124 1.63 4.20 -7.98
N LEU A 125 2.00 4.85 -9.08
CA LEU A 125 1.25 4.77 -10.33
C LEU A 125 1.14 3.30 -10.76
N GLY A 126 2.25 2.57 -10.69
CA GLY A 126 2.27 1.15 -11.05
C GLY A 126 1.39 0.27 -10.17
N SER A 127 1.39 0.51 -8.86
CA SER A 127 0.46 -0.18 -7.94
C SER A 127 -1.00 0.11 -8.25
N VAL A 128 -1.36 1.38 -8.51
CA VAL A 128 -2.74 1.77 -8.82
C VAL A 128 -3.21 1.17 -10.14
N GLU A 129 -2.35 1.10 -11.15
CA GLU A 129 -2.68 0.49 -12.44
C GLU A 129 -2.90 -1.03 -12.35
N ILE A 130 -2.15 -1.73 -11.48
CA ILE A 130 -2.41 -3.13 -11.18
C ILE A 130 -3.76 -3.30 -10.46
N ILE A 131 -4.08 -2.42 -9.50
CA ILE A 131 -5.38 -2.36 -8.81
C ILE A 131 -6.51 -2.14 -9.80
N GLN A 132 -6.34 -1.16 -10.69
CA GLN A 132 -7.29 -0.83 -11.75
C GLN A 132 -7.57 -2.07 -12.60
N ALA A 133 -6.54 -2.79 -13.04
CA ALA A 133 -6.72 -4.02 -13.80
C ALA A 133 -7.56 -5.08 -13.04
N GLY A 134 -7.42 -5.16 -11.72
CA GLY A 134 -8.20 -6.09 -10.89
C GLY A 134 -9.71 -5.79 -10.95
N ILE A 135 -10.08 -4.50 -10.86
CA ILE A 135 -11.47 -4.04 -10.75
C ILE A 135 -12.16 -3.78 -12.09
N MET A 136 -11.44 -3.84 -13.21
CA MET A 136 -12.00 -3.60 -14.53
C MET A 136 -13.03 -4.66 -14.95
N SER A 137 -14.12 -4.20 -15.55
CA SER A 137 -15.13 -5.00 -16.25
C SER A 137 -14.55 -5.67 -17.52
N GLU A 138 -13.76 -4.92 -18.29
CA GLU A 138 -13.26 -5.40 -19.58
C GLU A 138 -12.00 -6.29 -19.41
N VAL A 139 -12.20 -7.61 -19.49
CA VAL A 139 -11.13 -8.62 -19.27
C VAL A 139 -9.96 -8.47 -20.25
N SER A 140 -10.22 -8.10 -21.50
CA SER A 140 -9.21 -7.88 -22.54
C SER A 140 -8.17 -6.82 -22.14
N LEU A 141 -8.61 -5.77 -21.43
CA LEU A 141 -7.78 -4.65 -21.02
C LEU A 141 -6.99 -4.92 -19.74
N LYS A 142 -7.38 -5.89 -18.91
CA LYS A 142 -6.70 -6.20 -17.64
C LYS A 142 -5.20 -6.44 -17.85
N SER A 143 -4.85 -7.23 -18.87
CA SER A 143 -3.44 -7.54 -19.16
C SER A 143 -2.61 -6.31 -19.58
N ILE A 144 -3.24 -5.36 -20.28
CA ILE A 144 -2.61 -4.10 -20.70
C ILE A 144 -2.29 -3.26 -19.47
N TRP A 145 -3.26 -3.10 -18.57
CA TRP A 145 -3.09 -2.33 -17.34
C TRP A 145 -2.10 -2.98 -16.36
N VAL A 146 -2.12 -4.32 -16.21
CA VAL A 146 -1.08 -5.01 -15.42
C VAL A 146 0.30 -4.76 -16.02
N LYS A 147 0.49 -4.93 -17.33
CA LYS A 147 1.80 -4.69 -17.98
C LYS A 147 2.26 -3.24 -17.83
N LYS A 148 1.33 -2.28 -17.91
CA LYS A 148 1.60 -0.86 -17.70
C LYS A 148 2.04 -0.60 -16.25
N GLY A 149 1.32 -1.15 -15.28
CA GLY A 149 1.63 -0.98 -13.87
C GLY A 149 2.96 -1.63 -13.46
N LEU A 150 3.25 -2.82 -14.00
CA LEU A 150 4.54 -3.48 -13.83
C LEU A 150 5.70 -2.65 -14.38
N ARG A 151 5.53 -2.02 -15.55
CA ARG A 151 6.55 -1.14 -16.13
C ARG A 151 6.86 0.04 -15.22
N HIS A 152 5.84 0.70 -14.67
CA HIS A 152 6.07 1.82 -13.76
C HIS A 152 6.70 1.38 -12.42
N LEU A 153 6.34 0.20 -11.89
CA LEU A 153 7.01 -0.38 -10.72
C LEU A 153 8.49 -0.68 -10.99
N ASP A 154 8.80 -1.27 -12.14
CA ASP A 154 10.17 -1.57 -12.55
C ASP A 154 11.00 -0.29 -12.70
N GLU A 155 10.46 0.72 -13.40
CA GLU A 155 11.11 2.02 -13.59
C GLU A 155 11.32 2.77 -12.26
N GLY A 156 10.35 2.70 -11.35
CA GLY A 156 10.48 3.26 -10.00
C GLY A 156 11.64 2.65 -9.22
N VAL A 157 11.72 1.31 -9.19
CA VAL A 157 12.81 0.58 -8.50
C VAL A 157 14.17 0.84 -9.16
N GLU A 158 14.22 0.97 -10.47
CA GLU A 158 15.45 1.26 -11.22
C GLU A 158 16.00 2.64 -10.86
N LYS A 159 15.13 3.66 -10.83
CA LYS A 159 15.50 5.06 -10.57
C LYS A 159 15.76 5.39 -9.10
N ALA A 160 15.24 4.59 -8.17
CA ALA A 160 15.42 4.84 -6.74
C ALA A 160 16.81 4.44 -6.23
N GLY A 161 17.29 5.20 -5.23
CA GLY A 161 18.55 4.94 -4.51
C GLY A 161 18.34 4.64 -3.02
N GLY A 162 19.36 4.10 -2.37
CA GLY A 162 19.39 3.93 -0.91
C GLY A 162 18.18 3.19 -0.32
N ASN A 163 17.66 3.71 0.80
CA ASN A 163 16.52 3.14 1.52
C ASN A 163 15.20 3.26 0.76
N GLU A 164 15.04 4.29 -0.08
CA GLU A 164 13.86 4.44 -0.96
C GLU A 164 13.73 3.23 -1.88
N LYS A 165 14.84 2.76 -2.46
CA LYS A 165 14.85 1.58 -3.32
C LYS A 165 14.33 0.32 -2.61
N LEU A 166 14.66 0.14 -1.33
CA LEU A 166 14.15 -0.99 -0.55
C LEU A 166 12.63 -0.90 -0.37
N PHE A 167 12.11 0.29 -0.09
CA PHE A 167 10.66 0.50 -0.02
C PHE A 167 9.96 0.21 -1.35
N LEU A 168 10.52 0.66 -2.48
CA LEU A 168 9.92 0.39 -3.79
C LEU A 168 9.96 -1.09 -4.17
N LYS A 169 11.00 -1.82 -3.73
CA LYS A 169 11.07 -3.28 -3.86
C LYS A 169 9.96 -3.99 -3.08
N ILE A 170 9.56 -3.49 -1.90
CA ILE A 170 8.37 -3.99 -1.21
C ILE A 170 7.14 -3.80 -2.09
N LEU A 171 6.88 -2.58 -2.57
CA LEU A 171 5.70 -2.30 -3.40
C LEU A 171 5.65 -3.20 -4.64
N ARG A 172 6.78 -3.34 -5.33
CA ARG A 172 6.89 -4.18 -6.52
C ARG A 172 6.71 -5.66 -6.20
N GLY A 173 7.34 -6.16 -5.14
CA GLY A 173 7.27 -7.55 -4.73
C GLY A 173 5.86 -7.95 -4.30
N ILE A 174 5.20 -7.11 -3.50
CA ILE A 174 3.80 -7.31 -3.09
C ILE A 174 2.90 -7.28 -4.32
N GLY A 175 2.94 -6.22 -5.13
CA GLY A 175 2.09 -6.11 -6.32
C GLY A 175 2.27 -7.30 -7.28
N SER A 176 3.51 -7.77 -7.43
CA SER A 176 3.85 -8.94 -8.24
C SER A 176 3.37 -10.27 -7.65
N SER A 177 3.28 -10.41 -6.33
CA SER A 177 2.91 -11.66 -5.64
C SER A 177 1.45 -12.09 -5.85
N TYR A 178 0.59 -11.18 -6.31
CA TYR A 178 -0.81 -11.44 -6.62
C TYR A 178 -1.08 -11.76 -8.08
N LEU A 179 -0.07 -11.61 -8.94
CA LEU A 179 -0.28 -11.78 -10.37
C LEU A 179 -0.28 -13.27 -10.76
N PRO A 180 -1.11 -13.64 -11.74
CA PRO A 180 -1.08 -14.97 -12.33
C PRO A 180 0.31 -15.39 -12.83
N PRO A 181 0.64 -16.70 -12.81
CA PRO A 181 1.96 -17.20 -13.22
C PRO A 181 2.42 -16.76 -14.62
N PHE A 182 1.49 -16.57 -15.56
CA PHE A 182 1.81 -16.17 -16.95
C PHE A 182 2.41 -14.76 -17.07
N PHE A 183 2.37 -13.92 -16.01
CA PHE A 183 3.12 -12.67 -15.98
C PHE A 183 4.61 -12.84 -15.62
N ASN A 184 5.01 -14.04 -15.18
CA ASN A 184 6.39 -14.40 -14.81
C ASN A 184 7.03 -13.42 -13.79
N ARG A 185 6.25 -13.00 -12.78
CA ARG A 185 6.70 -12.03 -11.76
C ARG A 185 7.13 -12.65 -10.44
N PHE A 186 6.92 -13.96 -10.28
CA PHE A 186 7.30 -14.68 -9.05
C PHE A 186 8.80 -14.54 -8.72
N PRO A 187 9.76 -14.81 -9.65
CA PRO A 187 11.18 -14.71 -9.31
C PRO A 187 11.60 -13.29 -8.91
N SER A 188 11.05 -12.26 -9.57
CA SER A 188 11.30 -10.87 -9.19
C SER A 188 10.71 -10.51 -7.83
N ALA A 189 9.50 -11.00 -7.52
CA ALA A 189 8.85 -10.74 -6.26
C ALA A 189 9.63 -11.34 -5.08
N LEU A 190 10.01 -12.61 -5.20
CA LEU A 190 10.77 -13.31 -4.15
C LEU A 190 12.11 -12.62 -3.90
N ARG A 191 12.88 -12.37 -4.97
CA ARG A 191 14.17 -11.68 -4.89
C ARG A 191 14.07 -10.31 -4.21
N ASP A 192 13.06 -9.52 -4.57
CA ASP A 192 12.88 -8.20 -3.98
C ASP A 192 12.59 -8.26 -2.49
N LEU A 193 11.63 -9.10 -2.09
CA LEU A 193 11.24 -9.19 -0.68
C LEU A 193 12.35 -9.83 0.16
N GLU A 194 13.08 -10.82 -0.37
CA GLU A 194 14.25 -11.41 0.29
C GLU A 194 15.35 -10.37 0.50
N GLU A 195 15.66 -9.57 -0.52
CA GLU A 195 16.68 -8.53 -0.40
C GLU A 195 16.29 -7.47 0.64
N VAL A 196 15.02 -7.05 0.64
CA VAL A 196 14.52 -6.12 1.65
C VAL A 196 14.61 -6.74 3.04
N TYR A 197 14.19 -7.99 3.22
CA TYR A 197 14.33 -8.68 4.50
C TYR A 197 15.79 -8.70 4.94
N GLN A 198 16.71 -9.20 4.10
CA GLN A 198 18.14 -9.31 4.43
C GLN A 198 18.79 -7.96 4.77
N LYS A 199 18.43 -6.88 4.07
CA LYS A 199 19.05 -5.56 4.27
C LYS A 199 18.38 -4.72 5.35
N ALA A 200 17.05 -4.69 5.39
CA ALA A 200 16.29 -3.81 6.27
C ALA A 200 16.08 -4.40 7.66
N TYR A 201 15.92 -5.73 7.77
CA TYR A 201 15.61 -6.38 9.03
C TYR A 201 16.76 -6.27 10.05
N PRO A 202 18.02 -6.62 9.74
CA PRO A 202 19.11 -6.53 10.73
C PRO A 202 19.40 -5.08 11.15
N ALA A 203 19.27 -4.15 10.20
CA ALA A 203 19.52 -2.73 10.42
C ALA A 203 18.34 -1.98 11.08
N ARG A 204 17.21 -2.68 11.37
CA ARG A 204 15.98 -2.10 11.94
C ARG A 204 15.51 -0.84 11.20
N LEU A 205 15.71 -0.81 9.89
CA LEU A 205 15.36 0.34 9.06
C LEU A 205 13.86 0.63 9.19
N GLU A 206 13.48 1.90 9.05
CA GLU A 206 12.08 2.34 9.14
C GLU A 206 11.15 1.58 8.20
N VAL A 207 11.66 1.14 7.05
CA VAL A 207 10.93 0.33 6.08
C VAL A 207 10.47 -1.03 6.65
N PHE A 208 11.10 -1.51 7.72
CA PHE A 208 10.76 -2.74 8.44
C PHE A 208 10.00 -2.48 9.76
N GLN A 209 9.78 -1.22 10.15
CA GLN A 209 9.07 -0.90 11.38
C GLN A 209 7.55 -0.99 11.19
N ASN A 210 6.84 -1.22 12.30
CA ASN A 210 5.38 -1.29 12.36
C ASN A 210 4.80 -2.35 11.40
N ASP A 211 3.63 -2.08 10.84
CA ASP A 211 2.91 -3.00 9.96
C ASP A 211 3.68 -3.38 8.70
N ARG A 212 4.64 -2.57 8.24
CA ARG A 212 5.42 -2.86 7.03
C ARG A 212 6.27 -4.12 7.18
N GLY A 213 6.85 -4.33 8.37
CA GLY A 213 7.58 -5.56 8.68
C GLY A 213 6.64 -6.77 8.67
N ALA A 214 5.44 -6.64 9.22
CA ALA A 214 4.42 -7.69 9.21
C ALA A 214 3.97 -8.04 7.78
N VAL A 215 3.71 -7.03 6.96
CA VAL A 215 3.37 -7.14 5.53
C VAL A 215 4.47 -7.92 4.79
N LEU A 216 5.74 -7.52 4.98
CA LEU A 216 6.88 -8.15 4.32
C LEU A 216 7.02 -9.63 4.69
N LEU A 217 7.00 -9.96 5.99
CA LEU A 217 7.12 -11.33 6.47
C LEU A 217 5.96 -12.21 5.98
N PHE A 218 4.73 -11.68 6.05
CA PHE A 218 3.57 -12.40 5.55
C PHE A 218 3.68 -12.69 4.04
N HIS A 219 4.10 -11.71 3.23
CA HIS A 219 4.25 -11.92 1.79
C HIS A 219 5.42 -12.84 1.41
N LEU A 220 6.52 -12.84 2.18
CA LEU A 220 7.57 -13.84 2.03
C LEU A 220 7.03 -15.26 2.30
N GLY A 221 6.28 -15.44 3.39
CA GLY A 221 5.61 -16.71 3.69
C GLY A 221 4.74 -17.17 2.52
N LYS A 222 3.93 -16.27 1.95
CA LYS A 222 3.07 -16.56 0.80
C LYS A 222 3.86 -16.97 -0.45
N LEU A 223 4.97 -16.30 -0.75
CA LEU A 223 5.80 -16.63 -1.91
C LEU A 223 6.50 -17.98 -1.73
N TYR A 224 7.00 -18.31 -0.53
CA TYR A 224 7.59 -19.63 -0.28
C TYR A 224 6.54 -20.75 -0.33
N GLU A 225 5.32 -20.51 0.18
CA GLU A 225 4.19 -21.43 0.05
C GLU A 225 3.86 -21.68 -1.44
N GLN A 226 3.78 -20.62 -2.24
CA GLN A 226 3.59 -20.70 -3.69
C GLN A 226 4.71 -21.47 -4.41
N ASN A 227 5.92 -21.48 -3.86
CA ASN A 227 7.07 -22.21 -4.40
C ASN A 227 7.20 -23.65 -3.86
N GLY A 228 6.20 -24.14 -3.12
CA GLY A 228 6.23 -25.48 -2.51
C GLY A 228 7.17 -25.61 -1.30
N GLN A 229 7.74 -24.50 -0.80
CA GLN A 229 8.63 -24.49 0.37
C GLN A 229 7.83 -24.26 1.66
N SER A 230 6.93 -25.18 1.98
CA SER A 230 5.95 -25.03 3.07
C SER A 230 6.58 -24.79 4.44
N GLU A 231 7.69 -25.44 4.78
CA GLU A 231 8.34 -25.24 6.08
C GLU A 231 8.96 -23.85 6.20
N LYS A 232 9.63 -23.37 5.15
CA LYS A 232 10.17 -22.01 5.09
C LYS A 232 9.04 -20.97 5.14
N ALA A 233 7.91 -21.24 4.50
CA ALA A 233 6.74 -20.39 4.60
C ALA A 233 6.24 -20.27 6.05
N LYS A 234 6.13 -21.39 6.76
CA LYS A 234 5.74 -21.40 8.19
C LYS A 234 6.73 -20.66 9.08
N GLU A 235 8.02 -20.68 8.78
CA GLU A 235 9.02 -19.88 9.51
C GLU A 235 8.69 -18.39 9.42
N PHE A 236 8.46 -17.86 8.22
CA PHE A 236 8.08 -16.46 8.01
C PHE A 236 6.75 -16.11 8.64
N TYR A 237 5.75 -16.99 8.57
CA TYR A 237 4.46 -16.78 9.23
C TYR A 237 4.60 -16.74 10.76
N ARG A 238 5.37 -17.65 11.37
CA ARG A 238 5.65 -17.64 12.81
C ARG A 238 6.39 -16.38 13.22
N GLU A 239 7.37 -15.96 12.43
CA GLU A 239 8.12 -14.72 12.68
C GLU A 239 7.20 -13.50 12.62
N CYS A 240 6.32 -13.42 11.62
CA CYS A 240 5.30 -12.37 11.50
C CYS A 240 4.40 -12.31 12.74
N ALA A 241 3.84 -13.45 13.15
CA ALA A 241 2.95 -13.54 14.31
C ALA A 241 3.65 -13.17 15.62
N LYS A 242 4.90 -13.60 15.80
CA LYS A 242 5.69 -13.33 17.01
C LYS A 242 6.10 -11.86 17.14
N LYS A 243 6.52 -11.23 16.04
CA LYS A 243 7.07 -9.85 16.07
C LYS A 243 6.02 -8.76 16.01
N PHE A 244 4.90 -9.05 15.34
CA PHE A 244 3.88 -8.06 15.03
C PHE A 244 2.49 -8.55 15.48
N PRO A 245 2.33 -9.03 16.73
CA PRO A 245 1.14 -9.79 17.16
C PRO A 245 -0.17 -9.02 17.00
N GLU A 246 -0.14 -7.70 17.13
CA GLU A 246 -1.32 -6.83 17.04
C GLU A 246 -1.78 -6.60 15.60
N THR A 247 -0.94 -6.91 14.62
CA THR A 247 -1.24 -6.63 13.21
C THR A 247 -2.22 -7.64 12.64
N LYS A 248 -3.05 -7.20 11.70
CA LYS A 248 -3.90 -8.12 10.94
C LYS A 248 -3.10 -9.19 10.17
N TYR A 249 -1.86 -8.89 9.78
CA TYR A 249 -0.99 -9.82 9.07
C TYR A 249 -0.51 -10.93 9.99
N ALA A 250 -0.24 -10.64 11.27
CA ALA A 250 -0.01 -11.68 12.26
C ALA A 250 -1.23 -12.60 12.42
N LYS A 251 -2.43 -12.05 12.48
CA LYS A 251 -3.67 -12.85 12.53
C LYS A 251 -3.84 -13.74 11.30
N LYS A 252 -3.54 -13.23 10.09
CA LYS A 252 -3.53 -14.04 8.86
C LYS A 252 -2.43 -15.10 8.87
N ALA A 253 -1.23 -14.76 9.34
CA ALA A 253 -0.10 -15.66 9.44
C ALA A 253 -0.38 -16.83 10.40
N LEU A 254 -1.03 -16.58 11.54
CA LEU A 254 -1.44 -17.63 12.48
C LEU A 254 -2.35 -18.67 11.83
N LYS A 255 -3.32 -18.25 11.00
CA LYS A 255 -4.19 -19.16 10.24
C LYS A 255 -3.45 -20.03 9.23
N LYS A 256 -2.24 -19.62 8.81
CA LYS A 256 -1.40 -20.34 7.86
C LYS A 256 -0.42 -21.32 8.50
N ILE A 257 -0.28 -21.29 9.82
CA ILE A 257 0.60 -22.19 10.58
C ILE A 257 -0.14 -23.44 11.04
N LEU A 258 -1.44 -23.31 11.31
CA LEU A 258 -2.36 -24.37 11.70
C LEU A 258 -2.61 -25.33 10.53
#